data_AF-A0A7S2Q080-F1
#
_entry.id   AF-A0A7S2Q080-F1
#
_cell.length_a   1.000
_cell.length_b   1.000
_cell.length_c   1.000
_cell.angle_alpha   90.00
_cell.angle_beta   90.00
_cell.angle_gamma   90.00
#
_symmetry.space_group_name_H-M   'P 1'
#
loop_
_entity.id
_entity.type
_entity.pdbx_description
1 polymer ?
#
loop_
_entity_poly.entity_id
_entity_poly.type
_entity_poly.pdbx_seq_one_letter_code
_entity_poly.pdbx_strand_id
1 'polypeptide(L)'
;LVGTLALPLRPRSCPALLFDCTHDNQTPFEKRHPRDALPNAALVAASGASIGSVRGYDELLPFNPSVVFERRLYAEVPKAPALSLRWPGLAASAAAPPLKTEAEAESARAEVVWPHEALESVFVHGSWDGWREPVVLQLQADGRWTASLDVPPYALPAQYKFVIDGQWICDASQPTACDRCGNVNNVLRATGAMGVASGEGHAVAPLPPGLPGIFAAKQVLNVLHSKLACEGFVEIGAQQLAADVVAVQRRSPNTCQRTWFVVRSAFARDLHEDLGDTAALEFPGEIADVHLAATLYAANEARRSDSQDALHGLQSELRAYGSLGDLAEVSRDGSRSILRLRHFPPGSVLVFSTAPGDEARCQAELDDVLAGPCLQEALRDLPISELSYLLFSCDAEELDRSEGARGAYDVEGHGPLVYCGLLGPCAVLDAARRGGLGLAE
;
A
#
# COMPACT_ATOMS: atom_id res chain seq x y z
N LEU A 1 -37.74 -18.96 25.64
CA LEU A 1 -36.78 -17.84 25.74
C LEU A 1 -35.76 -18.02 24.63
N VAL A 2 -36.03 -17.48 23.44
CA VAL A 2 -35.02 -17.40 22.37
C VAL A 2 -34.05 -16.32 22.84
N GLY A 3 -33.00 -16.77 23.54
CA GLY A 3 -32.08 -15.89 24.24
C GLY A 3 -31.31 -15.05 23.24
N THR A 4 -31.70 -13.80 23.08
CA THR A 4 -30.77 -12.77 22.64
C THR A 4 -29.60 -12.83 23.60
N LEU A 5 -28.47 -13.38 23.13
CA LEU A 5 -27.18 -13.26 23.81
C LEU A 5 -26.98 -11.78 24.07
N ALA A 6 -27.20 -11.35 25.31
CA ALA A 6 -27.00 -9.97 25.69
C ALA A 6 -25.53 -9.66 25.46
N LEU A 7 -25.23 -8.79 24.49
CA LEU A 7 -23.87 -8.34 24.25
C LEU A 7 -23.42 -7.55 25.49
N PRO A 8 -22.44 -8.04 26.27
CA PRO A 8 -22.01 -7.33 27.46
C PRO A 8 -21.40 -6.00 27.05
N LEU A 9 -21.78 -4.92 27.74
CA LEU A 9 -21.09 -3.63 27.62
C LEU A 9 -19.68 -3.78 28.20
N ARG A 10 -18.71 -3.98 27.33
CA ARG A 10 -17.29 -4.05 27.72
C ARG A 10 -16.70 -2.64 27.75
N PRO A 11 -15.84 -2.33 28.73
CA PRO A 11 -15.01 -1.13 28.67
C PRO A 11 -14.24 -1.13 27.34
N ARG A 12 -14.27 0.01 26.65
CA ARG A 12 -13.49 0.24 25.43
C ARG A 12 -12.70 1.52 25.62
N SER A 13 -11.50 1.56 25.04
CA SER A 13 -10.74 2.81 24.93
C SER A 13 -11.57 3.88 24.22
N CYS A 14 -11.32 5.13 24.56
CA CYS A 14 -11.93 6.25 23.85
C CYS A 14 -11.60 6.13 22.34
N PRO A 15 -12.58 6.29 21.44
CA PRO A 15 -12.30 6.32 20.01
C PRO A 15 -11.24 7.37 19.67
N ALA A 16 -10.26 6.97 18.86
CA ALA A 16 -9.19 7.87 18.42
C ALA A 16 -9.62 8.68 17.20
N LEU A 17 -9.09 9.90 17.11
CA LEU A 17 -9.06 10.70 15.90
C LEU A 17 -7.59 10.89 15.52
N LEU A 18 -7.17 10.25 14.43
CA LEU A 18 -5.79 10.20 13.98
C LEU A 18 -5.54 11.23 12.88
N PHE A 19 -4.61 12.15 13.11
CA PHE A 19 -4.19 13.10 12.11
C PHE A 19 -2.89 12.65 11.44
N ASP A 20 -2.82 12.77 10.13
CA ASP A 20 -1.52 12.70 9.44
C ASP A 20 -0.62 13.88 9.82
N CYS A 21 -1.21 15.07 9.97
CA CYS A 21 -0.62 16.29 10.45
C CYS A 21 -1.72 17.22 10.98
N THR A 22 -1.52 17.73 12.20
CA THR A 22 -2.36 18.81 12.75
C THR A 22 -1.81 20.18 12.33
N HIS A 23 -2.58 21.24 12.57
CA HIS A 23 -2.15 22.63 12.31
C HIS A 23 -1.04 23.12 13.24
N ASP A 24 -0.77 22.42 14.34
CA ASP A 24 0.34 22.75 15.26
C ASP A 24 1.60 21.94 14.97
N ASN A 25 1.54 20.96 14.04
CA ASN A 25 2.70 20.14 13.72
C ASN A 25 3.61 20.80 12.70
N GLN A 26 4.90 20.53 12.83
CA GLN A 26 5.84 20.74 11.74
C GLN A 26 5.41 19.91 10.52
N THR A 27 5.50 20.50 9.33
CA THR A 27 5.13 19.81 8.09
C THR A 27 6.09 18.65 7.79
N PRO A 28 5.72 17.74 6.87
CA PRO A 28 6.63 16.71 6.40
C PRO A 28 7.97 17.30 5.93
N PHE A 29 7.99 18.45 5.25
CA PHE A 29 9.23 19.10 4.80
C PHE A 29 10.11 19.57 5.96
N GLU A 30 9.51 20.08 7.03
CA GLU A 30 10.24 20.58 8.20
C GLU A 30 10.82 19.44 9.04
N LYS A 31 10.11 18.31 9.16
CA LYS A 31 10.48 17.22 10.07
C LYS A 31 11.17 16.03 9.39
N ARG A 32 10.87 15.76 8.12
CA ARG A 32 11.29 14.59 7.34
C ARG A 32 11.43 14.94 5.86
N HIS A 33 11.46 13.97 4.95
CA HIS A 33 11.39 14.25 3.52
C HIS A 33 9.93 14.48 3.09
N PRO A 34 9.63 15.45 2.19
CA PRO A 34 8.25 15.74 1.77
C PRO A 34 7.52 14.55 1.12
N ARG A 35 8.29 13.68 0.47
CA ARG A 35 7.79 12.43 -0.12
C ARG A 35 7.07 11.55 0.90
N ASP A 36 7.37 11.67 2.19
CA ASP A 36 6.76 10.87 3.24
C ASP A 36 5.28 11.24 3.51
N ALA A 37 4.79 12.34 2.93
CA ALA A 37 3.40 12.72 3.05
C ALA A 37 2.45 11.62 2.54
N LEU A 38 2.81 10.97 1.42
CA LEU A 38 2.03 9.91 0.79
C LEU A 38 1.96 8.62 1.63
N PRO A 39 3.09 7.96 2.00
CA PRO A 39 3.07 6.75 2.82
C PRO A 39 2.46 7.01 4.20
N ASN A 40 2.73 8.15 4.84
CA ASN A 40 2.12 8.50 6.11
C ASN A 40 0.59 8.66 6.01
N ALA A 41 0.09 9.31 4.95
CA ALA A 41 -1.35 9.41 4.70
C ALA A 41 -2.01 8.04 4.47
N ALA A 42 -1.32 7.13 3.78
CA ALA A 42 -1.80 5.77 3.53
C ALA A 42 -1.88 4.95 4.82
N LEU A 43 -0.88 5.03 5.71
CA LEU A 43 -0.92 4.37 7.02
C LEU A 43 -2.03 4.91 7.91
N VAL A 44 -2.24 6.24 7.92
CA VAL A 44 -3.35 6.85 8.66
C VAL A 44 -4.69 6.34 8.13
N ALA A 45 -4.86 6.25 6.80
CA ALA A 45 -6.07 5.71 6.18
C ALA A 45 -6.27 4.21 6.46
N ALA A 46 -5.19 3.45 6.64
CA ALA A 46 -5.22 2.04 7.05
C ALA A 46 -5.65 1.82 8.51
N SER A 47 -5.76 2.88 9.32
CA SER A 47 -6.21 2.78 10.70
C SER A 47 -7.71 2.44 10.81
N GLY A 48 -8.10 1.93 11.97
CA GLY A 48 -9.50 1.71 12.37
C GLY A 48 -10.10 2.88 13.16
N ALA A 49 -9.48 4.07 13.05
CA ALA A 49 -9.87 5.29 13.76
C ALA A 49 -10.46 6.31 12.78
N SER A 50 -11.15 7.33 13.28
CA SER A 50 -11.46 8.49 12.44
C SER A 50 -10.15 9.19 12.03
N ILE A 51 -10.09 9.74 10.82
CA ILE A 51 -8.87 10.38 10.30
C ILE A 51 -9.08 11.86 9.99
N GLY A 52 -8.01 12.64 10.09
CA GLY A 52 -7.98 14.07 9.76
C GLY A 52 -6.67 14.50 9.11
N SER A 53 -6.71 15.63 8.41
CA SER A 53 -5.56 16.31 7.79
C SER A 53 -5.73 17.82 7.87
N VAL A 54 -4.64 18.53 8.09
CA VAL A 54 -4.62 20.00 7.99
C VAL A 54 -4.51 20.44 6.53
N ARG A 55 -5.23 21.51 6.16
CA ARG A 55 -5.01 22.20 4.89
C ARG A 55 -3.56 22.68 4.80
N GLY A 56 -2.84 22.25 3.78
CA GLY A 56 -1.42 22.47 3.58
C GLY A 56 -0.60 21.17 3.59
N TYR A 57 -1.10 20.11 4.22
CA TYR A 57 -0.43 18.81 4.22
C TYR A 57 -0.47 18.14 2.84
N ASP A 58 -1.66 18.05 2.24
CA ASP A 58 -1.89 17.38 0.97
C ASP A 58 -1.24 18.12 -0.22
N GLU A 59 -1.04 19.43 -0.08
CA GLU A 59 -0.35 20.35 -0.98
C GLU A 59 1.17 20.27 -0.85
N LEU A 60 1.68 19.71 0.25
CA LEU A 60 3.09 19.74 0.63
C LEU A 60 3.62 21.15 0.90
N LEU A 61 2.93 21.91 1.76
CA LEU A 61 3.46 23.20 2.21
C LEU A 61 4.85 23.02 2.88
N PRO A 62 5.84 23.84 2.50
CA PRO A 62 7.20 23.70 3.02
C PRO A 62 7.39 24.22 4.45
N PHE A 63 6.36 24.81 5.07
CA PHE A 63 6.41 25.32 6.42
C PHE A 63 5.03 25.24 7.06
N ASN A 64 4.98 25.20 8.39
CA ASN A 64 3.71 25.33 9.10
C ASN A 64 3.25 26.81 9.10
N PRO A 65 2.11 27.16 8.47
CA PRO A 65 1.60 28.53 8.44
C PRO A 65 1.29 29.05 9.84
N SER A 66 1.88 30.19 10.22
CA SER A 66 1.61 30.79 11.53
C SER A 66 0.17 31.28 11.64
N VAL A 67 -0.56 30.75 12.62
CA VAL A 67 -1.93 31.22 12.96
C VAL A 67 -1.98 32.69 13.39
N VAL A 68 -0.84 33.28 13.77
CA VAL A 68 -0.74 34.67 14.21
C VAL A 68 -0.34 35.60 13.07
N PHE A 69 0.64 35.22 12.26
CA PHE A 69 1.30 36.13 11.33
C PHE A 69 0.98 35.88 9.86
N GLU A 70 0.58 34.67 9.48
CA GLU A 70 0.26 34.38 8.08
C GLU A 70 -1.06 35.04 7.68
N ARG A 71 -1.08 35.67 6.51
CA ARG A 71 -2.25 36.40 5.99
C ARG A 71 -2.57 36.04 4.54
N ARG A 72 -1.67 35.34 3.86
CA ARG A 72 -1.91 34.85 2.49
C ARG A 72 -3.01 33.79 2.50
N LEU A 73 -3.78 33.76 1.43
CA LEU A 73 -4.78 32.72 1.21
C LEU A 73 -4.14 31.47 0.65
N TYR A 74 -4.76 30.31 0.87
CA TYR A 74 -4.34 29.08 0.19
C TYR A 74 -4.59 29.20 -1.31
N ALA A 75 -3.65 28.71 -2.11
CA ALA A 75 -3.87 28.59 -3.55
C ALA A 75 -5.11 27.74 -3.84
N GLU A 76 -5.87 28.16 -4.86
CA GLU A 76 -7.02 27.39 -5.34
C GLU A 76 -6.56 26.07 -5.95
N VAL A 77 -7.30 25.00 -5.64
CA VAL A 77 -7.03 23.66 -6.19
C VAL A 77 -8.00 23.42 -7.34
N PRO A 78 -7.52 22.95 -8.51
CA PRO A 78 -8.39 22.58 -9.62
C PRO A 78 -9.48 21.60 -9.17
N LYS A 79 -10.71 21.79 -9.65
CA LYS A 79 -11.77 20.80 -9.43
C LYS A 79 -11.43 19.54 -10.23
N ALA A 80 -11.23 18.43 -9.53
CA ALA A 80 -11.10 17.12 -10.15
C ALA A 80 -12.47 16.43 -10.29
N PRO A 81 -12.65 15.57 -11.29
CA PRO A 81 -13.82 14.72 -11.40
C PRO A 81 -13.92 13.78 -10.19
N ALA A 82 -15.14 13.32 -9.90
CA ALA A 82 -15.37 12.31 -8.88
C ALA A 82 -14.62 11.02 -9.25
N LEU A 83 -13.88 10.48 -8.29
CA LEU A 83 -13.13 9.24 -8.45
C LEU A 83 -14.08 8.04 -8.31
N SER A 84 -14.08 7.15 -9.31
CA SER A 84 -14.74 5.84 -9.24
C SER A 84 -13.69 4.76 -9.08
N LEU A 85 -13.62 4.15 -7.90
CA LEU A 85 -12.75 3.00 -7.66
C LEU A 85 -13.42 1.71 -8.14
N ARG A 86 -12.63 0.81 -8.72
CA ARG A 86 -13.03 -0.58 -8.89
C ARG A 86 -13.04 -1.22 -7.50
N TRP A 87 -14.22 -1.42 -6.94
CA TRP A 87 -14.35 -2.13 -5.68
C TRP A 87 -15.03 -3.45 -5.93
N PRO A 88 -14.42 -4.60 -5.56
CA PRO A 88 -15.11 -5.87 -5.58
C PRO A 88 -16.24 -5.77 -4.57
N GLY A 89 -17.49 -5.71 -5.03
CA GLY A 89 -18.63 -5.70 -4.11
C GLY A 89 -18.56 -6.90 -3.16
N LEU A 90 -19.10 -6.76 -1.96
CA LEU A 90 -19.33 -7.87 -1.00
C LEU A 90 -20.22 -8.99 -1.55
N ALA A 91 -20.71 -8.88 -2.80
CA ALA A 91 -21.43 -9.95 -3.45
C ALA A 91 -20.48 -11.11 -3.74
N ALA A 92 -20.74 -12.27 -3.12
CA ALA A 92 -20.15 -13.54 -3.49
C ALA A 92 -20.26 -13.72 -5.02
N SER A 93 -19.14 -13.55 -5.73
CA SER A 93 -19.10 -13.72 -7.17
C SER A 93 -18.00 -14.70 -7.51
N ALA A 94 -18.41 -15.69 -8.29
CA ALA A 94 -17.69 -16.89 -8.65
C ALA A 94 -16.50 -16.59 -9.57
N ALA A 95 -15.44 -17.39 -9.37
CA ALA A 95 -14.37 -17.76 -10.31
C ALA A 95 -13.69 -16.62 -11.09
N ALA A 96 -12.45 -16.32 -10.71
CA ALA A 96 -11.50 -15.61 -11.55
C ALA A 96 -11.19 -16.43 -12.83
N PRO A 97 -11.10 -15.79 -14.01
CA PRO A 97 -10.65 -16.44 -15.24
C PRO A 97 -9.14 -16.75 -15.19
N PRO A 98 -8.63 -17.71 -16.00
CA PRO A 98 -7.25 -18.15 -15.91
C PRO A 98 -6.27 -17.15 -16.54
N LEU A 99 -5.12 -16.99 -15.88
CA LEU A 99 -3.98 -16.19 -16.34
C LEU A 99 -3.34 -16.79 -17.61
N LYS A 100 -2.96 -15.93 -18.55
CA LYS A 100 -2.09 -16.27 -19.69
C LYS A 100 -0.66 -15.77 -19.45
N THR A 101 0.29 -16.54 -19.97
CA THR A 101 1.74 -16.34 -19.93
C THR A 101 2.22 -15.27 -20.91
N GLU A 102 3.22 -14.52 -20.46
CA GLU A 102 4.26 -13.74 -21.16
C GLU A 102 3.98 -13.14 -22.55
N ALA A 103 4.08 -11.80 -22.64
CA ALA A 103 4.51 -11.12 -23.86
C ALA A 103 5.13 -9.74 -23.53
N GLU A 104 6.42 -9.64 -23.86
CA GLU A 104 7.25 -8.48 -24.25
C GLU A 104 6.76 -7.07 -23.90
N ALA A 105 7.52 -6.38 -23.03
CA ALA A 105 7.32 -4.96 -22.72
C ALA A 105 7.81 -4.06 -23.87
N GLU A 106 6.90 -3.33 -24.51
CA GLU A 106 7.22 -2.36 -25.56
C GLU A 106 7.90 -1.08 -24.99
N SER A 107 8.89 -0.56 -25.73
CA SER A 107 9.65 0.66 -25.43
C SER A 107 8.90 1.94 -25.88
N ALA A 108 9.08 3.05 -25.16
CA ALA A 108 8.59 4.36 -25.60
C ALA A 108 9.64 5.04 -26.48
N ARG A 109 9.25 5.47 -27.68
CA ARG A 109 10.13 6.19 -28.59
C ARG A 109 10.17 7.68 -28.23
N ALA A 110 11.33 8.18 -27.86
CA ALA A 110 11.57 9.60 -27.54
C ALA A 110 12.59 10.20 -28.51
N GLU A 111 12.45 11.47 -28.87
CA GLU A 111 13.42 12.18 -29.71
C GLU A 111 14.20 13.19 -28.87
N VAL A 112 15.53 13.18 -29.00
CA VAL A 112 16.41 14.21 -28.45
C VAL A 112 16.97 15.05 -29.59
N VAL A 113 17.02 16.35 -29.38
CA VAL A 113 17.46 17.34 -30.37
C VAL A 113 18.57 18.19 -29.76
N TRP A 114 19.65 18.39 -30.48
CA TRP A 114 20.66 19.39 -30.19
C TRP A 114 20.61 20.51 -31.25
N PRO A 115 20.22 21.74 -30.88
CA PRO A 115 19.91 22.81 -31.84
C PRO A 115 21.13 23.68 -32.22
N HIS A 116 22.32 23.41 -31.69
CA HIS A 116 23.51 24.24 -31.91
C HIS A 116 24.51 23.59 -32.88
N GLU A 117 25.40 24.41 -33.47
CA GLU A 117 26.50 23.92 -34.32
C GLU A 117 27.47 23.04 -33.52
N ALA A 118 27.99 21.99 -34.15
CA ALA A 118 29.01 21.09 -33.63
C ALA A 118 30.04 20.81 -34.74
N LEU A 119 31.32 20.68 -34.38
CA LEU A 119 32.42 20.62 -35.35
C LEU A 119 32.65 19.22 -35.93
N GLU A 120 32.47 18.16 -35.14
CA GLU A 120 32.73 16.78 -35.59
C GLU A 120 31.58 15.82 -35.31
N SER A 121 31.21 15.60 -34.04
CA SER A 121 30.19 14.62 -33.67
C SER A 121 29.47 14.97 -32.36
N VAL A 122 28.19 14.60 -32.28
CA VAL A 122 27.32 14.84 -31.12
C VAL A 122 26.83 13.50 -30.59
N PHE A 123 27.13 13.20 -29.33
CA PHE A 123 26.63 12.02 -28.62
C PHE A 123 25.70 12.43 -27.50
N VAL A 124 24.85 11.50 -27.06
CA VAL A 124 24.06 11.64 -25.83
C VAL A 124 24.23 10.39 -24.97
N HIS A 125 24.43 10.61 -23.67
CA HIS A 125 24.32 9.56 -22.65
C HIS A 125 23.15 9.90 -21.74
N GLY A 126 22.51 8.88 -21.16
CA GLY A 126 21.45 9.12 -20.18
C GLY A 126 21.28 8.02 -19.16
N SER A 127 20.42 8.28 -18.18
CA SER A 127 20.21 7.42 -17.04
C SER A 127 19.44 6.13 -17.36
N TRP A 128 18.87 6.00 -18.56
CA TRP A 128 18.08 4.83 -18.99
C TRP A 128 18.88 3.52 -19.06
N ASP A 129 20.19 3.61 -19.21
CA ASP A 129 21.11 2.47 -19.18
C ASP A 129 22.23 2.63 -18.12
N GLY A 130 22.08 3.62 -17.24
CA GLY A 130 23.11 3.98 -16.27
C GLY A 130 24.33 4.70 -16.89
N TRP A 131 24.14 5.50 -17.94
CA TRP A 131 25.16 6.32 -18.60
C TRP A 131 26.25 5.53 -19.33
N ARG A 132 25.94 4.30 -19.77
CA ARG A 132 26.96 3.37 -20.28
C ARG A 132 27.25 3.56 -21.76
N GLU A 133 26.22 3.51 -22.61
CA GLU A 133 26.38 3.51 -24.05
C GLU A 133 26.05 4.89 -24.65
N PRO A 134 26.94 5.48 -25.48
CA PRO A 134 26.63 6.72 -26.18
C PRO A 134 25.66 6.45 -27.33
N VAL A 135 24.62 7.28 -27.45
CA VAL A 135 23.78 7.33 -28.64
C VAL A 135 24.26 8.46 -29.56
N VAL A 136 24.53 8.13 -30.83
CA VAL A 136 25.02 9.08 -31.83
C VAL A 136 23.87 9.88 -32.42
N LEU A 137 23.96 11.21 -32.42
CA LEU A 137 23.00 12.07 -33.10
C LEU A 137 23.38 12.24 -34.59
N GLN A 138 22.36 12.36 -35.45
CA GLN A 138 22.52 12.58 -36.88
C GLN A 138 22.20 14.04 -37.25
N LEU A 139 23.06 14.65 -38.07
CA LEU A 139 22.84 15.99 -38.61
C LEU A 139 21.69 15.97 -39.63
N GLN A 140 20.65 16.73 -39.34
CA GLN A 140 19.50 16.92 -40.20
C GLN A 140 19.73 18.05 -41.22
N ALA A 141 18.96 18.05 -42.30
CA ALA A 141 19.07 19.04 -43.39
C ALA A 141 18.81 20.49 -42.95
N ASP A 142 18.17 20.70 -41.79
CA ASP A 142 17.87 22.01 -41.20
C ASP A 142 18.97 22.52 -40.24
N GLY A 143 20.09 21.79 -40.14
CA GLY A 143 21.24 22.15 -39.30
C GLY A 143 21.14 21.67 -37.84
N ARG A 144 20.07 20.97 -37.44
CA ARG A 144 19.92 20.38 -36.10
C ARG A 144 20.46 18.96 -36.03
N TRP A 145 20.93 18.54 -34.86
CA TRP A 145 21.34 17.16 -34.61
C TRP A 145 20.21 16.44 -33.87
N THR A 146 19.81 15.24 -34.31
CA THR A 146 18.71 14.48 -33.66
C THR A 146 19.03 13.00 -33.49
N ALA A 147 18.45 12.38 -32.45
CA ALA A 147 18.44 10.94 -32.27
C ALA A 147 17.08 10.46 -31.73
N SER A 148 16.62 9.31 -32.24
CA SER A 148 15.50 8.57 -31.66
C SER A 148 16.03 7.58 -30.63
N LEU A 149 15.46 7.61 -29.43
CA LEU A 149 15.79 6.74 -28.31
C LEU A 149 14.59 5.83 -28.03
N ASP A 150 14.84 4.53 -28.00
CA ASP A 150 13.88 3.55 -27.45
C ASP A 150 14.09 3.50 -25.94
N VAL A 151 13.47 4.43 -25.24
CA VAL A 151 13.57 4.52 -23.78
C VAL A 151 12.42 3.72 -23.21
N PRO A 152 12.68 2.68 -22.39
CA PRO A 152 11.61 1.99 -21.73
C PRO A 152 10.79 2.98 -20.90
N PRO A 153 9.44 2.91 -20.91
CA PRO A 153 8.60 3.88 -20.20
C PRO A 153 8.98 4.06 -18.71
N TYR A 154 9.50 3.00 -18.09
CA TYR A 154 9.97 2.98 -16.70
C TYR A 154 11.22 3.84 -16.45
N ALA A 155 12.06 4.08 -17.46
CA ALA A 155 13.28 4.87 -17.33
C ALA A 155 13.03 6.39 -17.40
N LEU A 156 11.77 6.81 -17.60
CA LEU A 156 11.38 8.22 -17.70
C LEU A 156 10.90 8.82 -16.35
N PRO A 157 11.13 10.12 -16.09
CA PRO A 157 11.95 11.00 -16.90
C PRO A 157 13.44 10.68 -16.70
N ALA A 158 14.15 10.49 -17.80
CA ALA A 158 15.56 10.13 -17.76
C ALA A 158 16.39 11.41 -17.73
N GLN A 159 17.46 11.43 -16.94
CA GLN A 159 18.48 12.48 -17.05
C GLN A 159 19.42 12.12 -18.19
N TYR A 160 19.82 13.09 -19.01
CA TYR A 160 20.77 12.89 -20.08
C TYR A 160 21.68 14.10 -20.26
N LYS A 161 22.80 13.90 -20.97
CA LYS A 161 23.77 14.96 -21.26
C LYS A 161 24.43 14.71 -22.60
N PHE A 162 24.71 15.79 -23.32
CA PHE A 162 25.40 15.72 -24.60
C PHE A 162 26.90 15.65 -24.39
N VAL A 163 27.59 14.95 -25.27
CA VAL A 163 29.05 14.99 -25.39
C VAL A 163 29.38 15.52 -26.77
N ILE A 164 30.00 16.69 -26.82
CA ILE A 164 30.35 17.40 -28.06
C ILE A 164 31.84 17.68 -28.01
N ASP A 165 32.59 17.15 -28.97
CA ASP A 165 34.05 17.30 -29.06
C ASP A 165 34.77 16.95 -27.73
N GLY A 166 34.27 15.94 -27.02
CA GLY A 166 34.79 15.46 -25.73
C GLY A 166 34.33 16.24 -24.49
N GLN A 167 33.50 17.27 -24.64
CA GLN A 167 32.96 18.06 -23.53
C GLN A 167 31.52 17.68 -23.21
N TRP A 168 31.22 17.53 -21.91
CA TRP A 168 29.89 17.23 -21.41
C TRP A 168 29.05 18.50 -21.28
N ILE A 169 28.07 18.67 -22.15
CA ILE A 169 27.29 19.90 -22.29
C ILE A 169 25.81 19.61 -22.04
N CYS A 170 25.15 20.54 -21.34
CA CYS A 170 23.70 20.56 -21.21
C CYS A 170 23.12 21.68 -22.06
N ASP A 171 22.01 21.40 -22.74
CA ASP A 171 21.23 22.43 -23.39
C ASP A 171 20.39 23.18 -22.35
N ALA A 172 20.77 24.41 -22.02
CA ALA A 172 20.05 25.24 -21.06
C ALA A 172 18.64 25.64 -21.54
N SER A 173 18.32 25.49 -22.83
CA SER A 173 17.00 25.75 -23.39
C SER A 173 16.01 24.58 -23.20
N GLN A 174 16.50 23.40 -22.79
CA GLN A 174 15.69 22.22 -22.51
C GLN A 174 15.53 22.00 -21.00
N PRO A 175 14.53 21.21 -20.54
CA PRO A 175 14.36 20.91 -19.12
C PRO A 175 15.64 20.33 -18.51
N THR A 176 16.01 20.77 -17.31
CA THR A 176 17.22 20.32 -16.58
C THR A 176 16.93 19.88 -15.15
N ALA A 177 17.77 19.02 -14.60
CA ALA A 177 17.78 18.58 -13.20
C ALA A 177 19.23 18.52 -12.68
N CYS A 178 19.43 18.72 -11.38
CA CYS A 178 20.72 18.53 -10.72
C CYS A 178 20.81 17.12 -10.12
N ASP A 179 21.96 16.46 -10.30
CA ASP A 179 22.27 15.20 -9.62
C ASP A 179 22.87 15.43 -8.22
N ARG A 180 23.12 14.33 -7.49
CA ARG A 180 23.67 14.36 -6.11
C ARG A 180 25.10 14.92 -6.02
N CYS A 181 25.81 15.01 -7.15
CA CYS A 181 27.17 15.52 -7.23
C CYS A 181 27.22 17.00 -7.67
N GLY A 182 26.05 17.64 -7.84
CA GLY A 182 25.94 19.02 -8.29
C GLY A 182 26.05 19.20 -9.80
N ASN A 183 26.02 18.12 -10.59
CA ASN A 183 26.03 18.22 -12.04
C ASN A 183 24.61 18.54 -12.53
N VAL A 184 24.51 19.52 -13.41
CA VAL A 184 23.29 19.79 -14.18
C VAL A 184 23.24 18.84 -15.36
N ASN A 185 22.08 18.21 -15.59
CA ASN A 185 21.74 17.30 -16.69
C ASN A 185 20.43 17.73 -17.35
N ASN A 186 20.22 17.44 -18.63
CA ASN A 186 18.92 17.59 -19.30
C ASN A 186 17.95 16.49 -18.88
N VAL A 187 16.64 16.71 -19.05
CA VAL A 187 15.59 15.78 -18.60
C VAL A 187 14.67 15.41 -19.75
N LEU A 188 14.66 14.12 -20.09
CA LEU A 188 13.82 13.54 -21.13
C LEU A 188 12.48 13.14 -20.52
N ARG A 189 11.37 13.61 -21.09
CA ARG A 189 10.01 13.31 -20.62
C ARG A 189 9.20 12.65 -21.73
N ALA A 190 8.22 11.83 -21.38
CA ALA A 190 7.33 11.21 -22.34
C ALA A 190 6.54 12.29 -23.12
N THR A 191 6.64 12.31 -24.44
CA THR A 191 5.86 13.18 -25.32
C THR A 191 4.55 12.50 -25.74
N GLY A 192 3.44 12.88 -25.11
CA GLY A 192 2.08 12.71 -25.66
C GLY A 192 1.41 11.33 -25.54
N ALA A 193 0.23 11.33 -24.89
CA ALA A 193 -0.83 10.31 -24.86
C ALA A 193 -0.40 8.86 -25.16
N MET A 194 -0.04 8.11 -24.10
CA MET A 194 0.11 6.67 -24.19
C MET A 194 -1.22 6.04 -24.63
N GLY A 195 -1.21 5.41 -25.80
CA GLY A 195 -2.31 4.59 -26.28
C GLY A 195 -2.67 3.55 -25.24
N VAL A 196 -3.96 3.39 -25.01
CA VAL A 196 -4.54 2.39 -24.11
C VAL A 196 -4.20 1.00 -24.67
N ALA A 197 -3.15 0.37 -24.15
CA ALA A 197 -2.88 -1.04 -24.38
C ALA A 197 -3.74 -1.86 -23.41
N SER A 198 -4.72 -2.57 -23.97
CA SER A 198 -5.54 -3.57 -23.29
C SER A 198 -4.68 -4.79 -22.95
N GLY A 199 -3.99 -4.74 -21.81
CA GLY A 199 -3.35 -5.89 -21.17
C GLY A 199 -4.01 -6.13 -19.83
N GLU A 200 -4.70 -7.26 -19.68
CA GLU A 200 -5.38 -7.70 -18.45
C GLU A 200 -4.39 -8.17 -17.36
N GLY A 201 -3.35 -7.36 -17.08
CA GLY A 201 -2.68 -7.39 -15.78
C GLY A 201 -3.53 -6.63 -14.75
N HIS A 202 -3.23 -6.75 -13.45
CA HIS A 202 -3.90 -6.01 -12.36
C HIS A 202 -3.82 -4.50 -12.58
N ALA A 203 -4.70 -3.98 -13.44
CA ALA A 203 -4.72 -2.60 -13.84
C ALA A 203 -5.02 -1.76 -12.61
N VAL A 204 -4.33 -0.64 -12.49
CA VAL A 204 -4.52 0.30 -11.40
C VAL A 204 -5.60 1.30 -11.82
N ALA A 205 -6.41 1.77 -10.86
CA ALA A 205 -7.38 2.83 -11.15
C ALA A 205 -6.62 4.14 -11.53
N PRO A 206 -6.96 4.79 -12.66
CA PRO A 206 -6.28 6.02 -13.05
C PRO A 206 -6.57 7.14 -12.05
N LEU A 207 -5.53 7.87 -11.66
CA LEU A 207 -5.66 9.03 -10.78
C LEU A 207 -6.06 10.29 -11.57
N PRO A 208 -6.83 11.22 -10.97
CA PRO A 208 -7.10 12.52 -11.59
C PRO A 208 -5.80 13.29 -11.85
N PRO A 209 -5.53 13.72 -13.10
CA PRO A 209 -4.31 14.44 -13.43
C PRO A 209 -4.35 15.89 -12.92
N GLY A 210 -3.16 16.47 -12.70
CA GLY A 210 -3.00 17.91 -12.46
C GLY A 210 -3.37 18.41 -11.06
N LEU A 211 -3.64 17.52 -10.11
CA LEU A 211 -3.80 17.88 -8.71
C LEU A 211 -2.44 18.02 -8.00
N PRO A 212 -2.25 19.01 -7.11
CA PRO A 212 -0.99 19.20 -6.40
C PRO A 212 -0.76 18.12 -5.33
N GLY A 213 0.52 17.88 -5.00
CA GLY A 213 0.92 16.97 -3.92
C GLY A 213 0.24 15.60 -3.97
N ILE A 214 -0.47 15.26 -2.90
CA ILE A 214 -1.11 13.94 -2.74
C ILE A 214 -2.63 13.96 -2.88
N PHE A 215 -3.26 15.06 -3.34
CA PHE A 215 -4.73 15.15 -3.42
C PHE A 215 -5.38 13.97 -4.13
N ALA A 216 -4.85 13.58 -5.29
CA ALA A 216 -5.38 12.48 -6.07
C ALA A 216 -5.32 11.14 -5.30
N ALA A 217 -4.21 10.87 -4.62
CA ALA A 217 -4.09 9.70 -3.75
C ALA A 217 -5.01 9.81 -2.52
N LYS A 218 -5.14 10.99 -1.93
CA LYS A 218 -5.98 11.22 -0.74
C LYS A 218 -7.46 10.95 -1.03
N GLN A 219 -7.94 11.27 -2.22
CA GLN A 219 -9.28 10.89 -2.67
C GLN A 219 -9.49 9.38 -2.64
N VAL A 220 -8.54 8.60 -3.17
CA VAL A 220 -8.57 7.12 -3.12
C VAL A 220 -8.60 6.65 -1.68
N LEU A 221 -7.66 7.13 -0.86
CA LEU A 221 -7.49 6.73 0.54
C LEU A 221 -8.74 7.04 1.39
N ASN A 222 -9.37 8.19 1.20
CA ASN A 222 -10.57 8.58 1.94
C ASN A 222 -11.80 7.72 1.57
N VAL A 223 -11.95 7.41 0.27
CA VAL A 223 -13.01 6.50 -0.20
C VAL A 223 -12.80 5.10 0.38
N LEU A 224 -11.58 4.57 0.28
CA LEU A 224 -11.22 3.27 0.84
C LEU A 224 -11.43 3.22 2.35
N HIS A 225 -10.94 4.21 3.09
CA HIS A 225 -11.07 4.28 4.55
C HIS A 225 -12.53 4.22 5.00
N SER A 226 -13.38 5.02 4.37
CA SER A 226 -14.83 5.05 4.65
C SER A 226 -15.48 3.71 4.31
N LYS A 227 -15.10 3.13 3.18
CA LYS A 227 -15.67 1.86 2.71
C LYS A 227 -15.30 0.68 3.59
N LEU A 228 -14.02 0.56 3.94
CA LEU A 228 -13.51 -0.45 4.86
C LEU A 228 -14.19 -0.38 6.23
N ALA A 229 -14.46 0.84 6.72
CA ALA A 229 -15.23 1.02 7.95
C ALA A 229 -16.69 0.55 7.81
N CYS A 230 -17.39 0.97 6.75
CA CYS A 230 -18.78 0.59 6.50
C CYS A 230 -18.97 -0.92 6.26
N GLU A 231 -17.99 -1.58 5.63
CA GLU A 231 -18.01 -2.99 5.27
C GLU A 231 -17.44 -3.91 6.38
N GLY A 232 -17.08 -3.35 7.54
CA GLY A 232 -16.72 -4.13 8.73
C GLY A 232 -15.29 -4.67 8.74
N PHE A 233 -14.36 -4.04 8.04
CA PHE A 233 -12.93 -4.39 8.07
C PHE A 233 -12.28 -3.87 9.37
N VAL A 234 -12.57 -4.53 10.48
CA VAL A 234 -12.24 -4.08 11.84
C VAL A 234 -10.95 -4.66 12.41
N GLU A 235 -10.43 -5.73 11.82
CA GLU A 235 -9.17 -6.34 12.25
C GLU A 235 -7.99 -5.68 11.54
N ILE A 236 -6.94 -5.37 12.28
CA ILE A 236 -5.73 -4.74 11.76
C ILE A 236 -4.53 -5.64 12.06
N GLY A 237 -3.72 -5.89 11.05
CA GLY A 237 -2.40 -6.51 11.22
C GLY A 237 -1.34 -5.65 10.56
N ALA A 238 -0.12 -5.69 11.08
CA ALA A 238 1.03 -4.99 10.51
C ALA A 238 2.22 -5.94 10.41
N GLN A 239 2.97 -5.82 9.33
CA GLN A 239 4.21 -6.54 9.09
C GLN A 239 5.28 -5.55 8.62
N GLN A 240 6.43 -5.58 9.27
CA GLN A 240 7.59 -4.82 8.81
C GLN A 240 8.36 -5.67 7.80
N LEU A 241 8.46 -5.21 6.55
CA LEU A 241 9.13 -5.94 5.47
C LEU A 241 10.59 -5.51 5.31
N ALA A 242 10.90 -4.27 5.67
CA ALA A 242 12.24 -3.71 5.72
C ALA A 242 12.29 -2.60 6.78
N ALA A 243 13.45 -1.99 7.01
CA ALA A 243 13.59 -0.90 7.99
C ALA A 243 12.63 0.27 7.73
N ASP A 244 12.37 0.59 6.46
CA ASP A 244 11.52 1.69 6.00
C ASP A 244 10.25 1.21 5.26
N VAL A 245 9.99 -0.10 5.18
CA VAL A 245 8.83 -0.70 4.48
C VAL A 245 7.91 -1.40 5.47
N VAL A 246 6.63 -1.02 5.47
CA VAL A 246 5.59 -1.61 6.32
C VAL A 246 4.37 -1.98 5.47
N ALA A 247 3.82 -3.16 5.72
CA ALA A 247 2.54 -3.61 5.19
C ALA A 247 1.50 -3.64 6.31
N VAL A 248 0.43 -2.86 6.18
CA VAL A 248 -0.72 -2.88 7.09
C VAL A 248 -1.91 -3.51 6.39
N GLN A 249 -2.52 -4.53 6.99
CA GLN A 249 -3.79 -5.08 6.51
C GLN A 249 -4.96 -4.57 7.33
N ARG A 250 -6.08 -4.29 6.66
CA ARG A 250 -7.41 -4.31 7.26
C ARG A 250 -8.14 -5.56 6.80
N ARG A 251 -8.70 -6.33 7.73
CA ARG A 251 -9.42 -7.59 7.46
C ARG A 251 -10.85 -7.51 7.99
N SER A 252 -11.79 -8.05 7.21
CA SER A 252 -13.16 -8.31 7.66
C SER A 252 -13.21 -9.68 8.34
N PRO A 253 -13.63 -9.77 9.62
CA PRO A 253 -13.74 -11.05 10.31
C PRO A 253 -14.79 -11.98 9.68
N ASN A 254 -15.84 -11.40 9.09
CA ASN A 254 -16.96 -12.16 8.54
C ASN A 254 -16.68 -12.71 7.15
N THR A 255 -15.99 -11.93 6.30
CA THR A 255 -15.74 -12.33 4.90
C THR A 255 -14.32 -12.80 4.64
N CYS A 256 -13.43 -12.66 5.62
CA CYS A 256 -11.99 -12.92 5.49
C CYS A 256 -11.30 -12.11 4.37
N GLN A 257 -12.00 -11.15 3.75
CA GLN A 257 -11.42 -10.23 2.77
C GLN A 257 -10.42 -9.31 3.43
N ARG A 258 -9.39 -8.93 2.67
CA ARG A 258 -8.29 -8.09 3.16
C ARG A 258 -7.99 -6.97 2.18
N THR A 259 -7.66 -5.82 2.72
CA THR A 259 -7.04 -4.72 1.97
C THR A 259 -5.71 -4.41 2.61
N TRP A 260 -4.65 -4.45 1.79
CA TRP A 260 -3.28 -4.23 2.19
C TRP A 260 -2.85 -2.81 1.81
N PHE A 261 -2.13 -2.15 2.72
CA PHE A 261 -1.48 -0.87 2.55
C PHE A 261 0.01 -1.11 2.74
N VAL A 262 0.71 -1.35 1.64
CA VAL A 262 2.17 -1.48 1.62
C VAL A 262 2.75 -0.11 1.35
N VAL A 263 3.60 0.37 2.25
CA VAL A 263 4.18 1.71 2.17
C VAL A 263 5.68 1.63 2.36
N ARG A 264 6.41 2.51 1.68
CA ARG A 264 7.82 2.77 1.99
C ARG A 264 7.96 4.21 2.43
N SER A 265 8.34 4.39 3.68
CA SER A 265 8.53 5.71 4.27
C SER A 265 9.72 6.44 3.65
N ALA A 266 9.66 7.76 3.66
CA ALA A 266 10.76 8.68 3.34
C ALA A 266 11.09 9.52 4.58
N PHE A 267 11.29 8.85 5.72
CA PHE A 267 11.49 9.52 7.00
C PHE A 267 12.81 10.28 7.07
N ALA A 268 13.89 9.69 6.53
CA ALA A 268 15.21 10.33 6.44
C ALA A 268 15.27 11.38 5.32
N ARG A 269 16.12 12.39 5.45
CA ARG A 269 16.38 13.36 4.36
C ARG A 269 17.29 12.77 3.28
N ASP A 270 18.22 11.93 3.68
CA ASP A 270 19.11 11.19 2.79
C ASP A 270 18.41 9.89 2.36
N LEU A 271 17.75 9.95 1.21
CA LEU A 271 16.98 8.83 0.68
C LEU A 271 17.87 7.87 -0.11
N HIS A 272 17.78 6.58 0.22
CA HIS A 272 18.32 5.50 -0.59
C HIS A 272 17.21 4.97 -1.49
N GLU A 273 17.36 5.17 -2.80
CA GLU A 273 16.35 4.73 -3.78
C GLU A 273 16.31 3.20 -3.85
N ASP A 274 17.46 2.54 -3.66
CA ASP A 274 17.57 1.08 -3.60
C ASP A 274 16.75 0.52 -2.46
N LEU A 275 15.95 -0.50 -2.76
CA LEU A 275 15.08 -1.17 -1.80
C LEU A 275 15.85 -2.04 -0.79
N GLY A 276 17.06 -2.48 -1.17
CA GLY A 276 17.89 -3.36 -0.34
C GLY A 276 17.22 -4.70 -0.03
N ASP A 277 17.59 -5.30 1.10
CA ASP A 277 16.99 -6.54 1.60
C ASP A 277 15.58 -6.27 2.13
N THR A 278 14.57 -6.66 1.36
CA THR A 278 13.16 -6.55 1.74
C THR A 278 12.50 -7.92 1.74
N ALA A 279 11.82 -8.25 2.84
CA ALA A 279 11.07 -9.49 2.97
C ALA A 279 9.88 -9.52 1.99
N ALA A 280 9.51 -10.74 1.58
CA ALA A 280 8.25 -10.92 0.85
C ALA A 280 7.07 -10.65 1.77
N LEU A 281 6.00 -10.11 1.19
CA LEU A 281 4.70 -10.12 1.83
C LEU A 281 3.94 -11.40 1.44
N GLU A 282 3.61 -12.22 2.41
CA GLU A 282 2.77 -13.40 2.22
C GLU A 282 1.32 -13.13 2.64
N PHE A 283 0.38 -13.53 1.79
CA PHE A 283 -1.06 -13.39 2.09
C PHE A 283 -1.89 -14.52 1.45
N PRO A 284 -3.04 -14.86 2.04
CA PRO A 284 -3.95 -15.85 1.45
C PRO A 284 -4.72 -15.28 0.26
N GLY A 285 -5.01 -16.12 -0.72
CA GLY A 285 -5.81 -15.75 -1.89
C GLY A 285 -5.05 -14.92 -2.93
N GLU A 286 -5.75 -14.50 -3.99
CA GLU A 286 -5.17 -13.69 -5.07
C GLU A 286 -5.46 -12.20 -4.87
N ILE A 287 -4.68 -11.35 -5.53
CA ILE A 287 -5.02 -9.93 -5.65
C ILE A 287 -6.24 -9.81 -6.56
N ALA A 288 -7.32 -9.24 -6.02
CA ALA A 288 -8.57 -9.00 -6.73
C ALA A 288 -8.58 -7.63 -7.41
N ASP A 289 -8.08 -6.59 -6.73
CA ASP A 289 -8.01 -5.24 -7.29
C ASP A 289 -6.83 -4.45 -6.70
N VAL A 290 -6.24 -3.56 -7.51
CA VAL A 290 -5.18 -2.63 -7.09
C VAL A 290 -5.74 -1.21 -7.11
N HIS A 291 -5.97 -0.68 -5.91
CA HIS A 291 -6.66 0.59 -5.71
C HIS A 291 -5.74 1.80 -5.87
N LEU A 292 -4.49 1.67 -5.45
CA LEU A 292 -3.49 2.73 -5.54
C LEU A 292 -2.11 2.12 -5.70
N ALA A 293 -1.40 2.51 -6.75
CA ALA A 293 0.02 2.24 -6.91
C ALA A 293 0.65 3.58 -7.29
N ALA A 294 1.39 4.20 -6.36
CA ALA A 294 1.92 5.53 -6.59
C ALA A 294 3.21 5.82 -5.83
N THR A 295 4.03 6.69 -6.39
CA THR A 295 5.22 7.26 -5.76
C THR A 295 5.11 8.76 -5.79
N LEU A 296 5.28 9.40 -4.63
CA LEU A 296 5.41 10.84 -4.55
C LEU A 296 6.87 11.23 -4.81
N TYR A 297 7.09 12.11 -5.77
CA TYR A 297 8.33 12.84 -5.96
C TYR A 297 8.10 14.30 -5.58
N ALA A 298 8.99 14.87 -4.78
CA ALA A 298 8.90 16.26 -4.37
C ALA A 298 10.30 16.83 -4.22
N ALA A 299 10.44 18.13 -4.48
CA ALA A 299 11.70 18.84 -4.28
C ALA A 299 12.12 18.78 -2.80
N ASN A 300 13.41 18.52 -2.55
CA ASN A 300 13.99 18.57 -1.20
C ASN A 300 14.43 20.00 -0.81
N GLU A 301 14.19 20.97 -1.69
CA GLU A 301 14.45 22.38 -1.46
C GLU A 301 13.19 23.18 -1.75
N ALA A 302 12.82 24.04 -0.79
CA ALA A 302 11.78 25.03 -1.02
C ALA A 302 12.40 26.18 -1.81
N ARG A 303 12.18 26.22 -3.14
CA ARG A 303 12.30 27.51 -3.84
C ARG A 303 11.24 28.41 -3.22
N ARG A 304 11.65 29.53 -2.62
CA ARG A 304 10.69 30.57 -2.22
C ARG A 304 9.87 30.90 -3.46
N SER A 305 8.61 30.50 -3.44
CA SER A 305 7.64 31.07 -4.36
C SER A 305 7.57 32.55 -4.01
N ASP A 306 8.13 33.40 -4.87
CA ASP A 306 8.12 34.86 -4.74
C ASP A 306 6.71 35.46 -4.88
N SER A 307 5.68 34.62 -5.02
CA SER A 307 4.28 35.05 -4.95
C SER A 307 3.95 35.53 -3.53
N GLN A 308 3.82 36.85 -3.37
CA GLN A 308 3.35 37.46 -2.13
C GLN A 308 1.86 37.21 -1.87
N ASP A 309 1.12 36.65 -2.84
CA ASP A 309 -0.34 36.68 -2.84
C ASP A 309 -1.01 35.41 -2.27
N ALA A 310 -0.37 34.24 -2.37
CA ALA A 310 -0.96 32.97 -1.93
C ALA A 310 0.06 31.94 -1.41
N LEU A 311 -0.44 31.00 -0.59
CA LEU A 311 0.31 29.85 -0.09
C LEU A 311 0.30 28.73 -1.13
N HIS A 312 1.50 28.37 -1.58
CA HIS A 312 1.74 27.29 -2.53
C HIS A 312 2.56 26.16 -1.91
N GLY A 313 2.21 24.94 -2.31
CA GLY A 313 2.98 23.74 -2.00
C GLY A 313 4.31 23.66 -2.73
N LEU A 314 5.14 22.70 -2.33
CA LEU A 314 6.35 22.34 -3.05
C LEU A 314 6.04 21.85 -4.47
N GLN A 315 6.99 22.03 -5.38
CA GLN A 315 6.92 21.35 -6.67
C GLN A 315 7.02 19.84 -6.45
N SER A 316 6.00 19.13 -6.91
CA SER A 316 5.87 17.68 -6.73
C SER A 316 5.21 17.02 -7.93
N GLU A 317 5.54 15.76 -8.13
CA GLU A 317 4.93 14.86 -9.11
C GLU A 317 4.45 13.61 -8.37
N LEU A 318 3.14 13.38 -8.36
CA LEU A 318 2.58 12.11 -7.93
C LEU A 318 2.53 11.17 -9.14
N ARG A 319 3.45 10.21 -9.20
CA ARG A 319 3.48 9.21 -10.26
C ARG A 319 2.55 8.07 -9.89
N ALA A 320 1.45 7.92 -10.64
CA ALA A 320 0.62 6.72 -10.60
C ALA A 320 1.18 5.67 -11.57
N TYR A 321 1.18 4.41 -11.16
CA TYR A 321 1.57 3.28 -11.99
C TYR A 321 0.33 2.63 -12.59
N GLY A 322 0.44 2.13 -13.82
CA GLY A 322 -0.69 1.51 -14.53
C GLY A 322 -0.87 0.04 -14.19
N SER A 323 0.20 -0.62 -13.73
CA SER A 323 0.23 -2.05 -13.42
C SER A 323 0.94 -2.30 -12.10
N LEU A 324 0.49 -3.34 -11.38
CA LEU A 324 1.21 -3.87 -10.22
C LEU A 324 2.66 -4.25 -10.55
N GLY A 325 2.89 -4.79 -11.75
CA GLY A 325 4.19 -5.26 -12.22
C GLY A 325 5.26 -4.18 -12.25
N ASP A 326 4.85 -2.90 -12.29
CA ASP A 326 5.78 -1.77 -12.24
C ASP A 326 6.45 -1.64 -10.87
N LEU A 327 5.81 -2.12 -9.80
CA LEU A 327 6.26 -1.98 -8.41
C LEU A 327 6.66 -3.31 -7.76
N ALA A 328 6.00 -4.40 -8.14
CA ALA A 328 6.12 -5.67 -7.45
C ALA A 328 5.86 -6.86 -8.38
N GLU A 329 6.44 -7.99 -8.02
CA GLU A 329 6.12 -9.30 -8.60
C GLU A 329 5.28 -10.11 -7.63
N VAL A 330 4.33 -10.86 -8.17
CA VAL A 330 3.50 -11.78 -7.39
C VAL A 330 3.71 -13.19 -7.91
N SER A 331 4.01 -14.09 -6.99
CA SER A 331 4.09 -15.53 -7.22
C SER A 331 3.10 -16.26 -6.32
N ARG A 332 2.86 -17.53 -6.60
CA ARG A 332 1.96 -18.38 -5.79
C ARG A 332 2.72 -19.56 -5.22
N ASP A 333 2.41 -19.87 -3.97
CA ASP A 333 2.85 -21.07 -3.28
C ASP A 333 1.62 -21.71 -2.61
N GLY A 334 1.13 -22.79 -3.21
CA GLY A 334 -0.13 -23.42 -2.80
C GLY A 334 -1.32 -22.43 -2.81
N SER A 335 -1.97 -22.26 -1.66
CA SER A 335 -3.10 -21.33 -1.47
C SER A 335 -2.67 -19.90 -1.09
N ARG A 336 -1.37 -19.64 -0.98
CA ARG A 336 -0.81 -18.34 -0.63
C ARG A 336 -0.23 -17.62 -1.85
N SER A 337 -0.31 -16.30 -1.81
CA SER A 337 0.39 -15.40 -2.72
C SER A 337 1.57 -14.75 -2.01
N ILE A 338 2.67 -14.61 -2.74
CA ILE A 338 3.92 -14.03 -2.27
C ILE A 338 4.20 -12.81 -3.14
N LEU A 339 4.16 -11.62 -2.54
CA LEU A 339 4.46 -10.35 -3.19
C LEU A 339 5.88 -9.90 -2.85
N ARG A 340 6.68 -9.66 -3.88
CA ARG A 340 8.06 -9.16 -3.79
C ARG A 340 8.14 -7.79 -4.43
N LEU A 341 8.46 -6.79 -3.62
CA LEU A 341 8.69 -5.43 -4.11
C LEU A 341 9.96 -5.39 -4.98
N ARG A 342 9.90 -4.64 -6.09
CA ARG A 342 11.00 -4.46 -7.05
C ARG A 342 11.41 -2.98 -7.11
N HIS A 343 10.58 -2.16 -7.75
CA HIS A 343 10.82 -0.72 -7.91
C HIS A 343 9.95 0.08 -6.95
N PHE A 344 10.31 0.08 -5.68
CA PHE A 344 9.49 0.70 -4.63
C PHE A 344 10.31 1.73 -3.85
N PRO A 345 10.59 2.92 -4.41
CA PRO A 345 11.42 3.95 -3.78
C PRO A 345 10.79 4.58 -2.52
N PRO A 346 11.55 5.31 -1.69
CA PRO A 346 10.99 6.02 -0.55
C PRO A 346 9.92 7.04 -0.96
N GLY A 347 8.77 7.00 -0.30
CA GLY A 347 7.59 7.77 -0.68
C GLY A 347 6.61 7.01 -1.58
N SER A 348 6.76 5.69 -1.72
CA SER A 348 5.85 4.83 -2.47
C SER A 348 4.75 4.22 -1.60
N VAL A 349 3.61 3.98 -2.24
CA VAL A 349 2.44 3.31 -1.69
C VAL A 349 1.87 2.34 -2.71
N LEU A 350 1.54 1.14 -2.24
CA LEU A 350 0.79 0.13 -2.95
C LEU A 350 -0.39 -0.34 -2.08
N VAL A 351 -1.61 -0.10 -2.55
CA VAL A 351 -2.87 -0.50 -1.90
C VAL A 351 -3.63 -1.45 -2.80
N PHE A 352 -3.93 -2.63 -2.31
CA PHE A 352 -4.64 -3.66 -3.06
C PHE A 352 -5.56 -4.48 -2.15
N SER A 353 -6.58 -5.10 -2.73
CA SER A 353 -7.46 -6.03 -2.02
C SER A 353 -7.27 -7.45 -2.53
N THR A 354 -7.39 -8.41 -1.61
CA THR A 354 -7.28 -9.82 -1.94
C THR A 354 -8.66 -10.47 -1.93
N ALA A 355 -8.85 -11.44 -2.82
CA ALA A 355 -9.98 -12.34 -2.76
C ALA A 355 -9.97 -13.10 -1.42
N PRO A 356 -11.14 -13.49 -0.90
CA PRO A 356 -11.19 -14.39 0.24
C PRO A 356 -10.44 -15.69 -0.09
N GLY A 357 -9.53 -16.11 0.79
CA GLY A 357 -8.89 -17.42 0.69
C GLY A 357 -9.79 -18.55 1.21
N ASP A 358 -9.26 -19.76 1.31
CA ASP A 358 -9.96 -20.94 1.85
C ASP A 358 -10.54 -20.73 3.27
N GLU A 359 -9.96 -19.80 4.02
CA GLU A 359 -10.44 -19.36 5.33
C GLU A 359 -11.89 -18.84 5.30
N ALA A 360 -12.33 -18.22 4.19
CA ALA A 360 -13.69 -17.69 4.10
C ALA A 360 -14.73 -18.82 4.06
N ARG A 361 -14.40 -19.94 3.42
CA ARG A 361 -15.25 -21.15 3.44
C ARG A 361 -15.35 -21.69 4.86
N CYS A 362 -14.21 -21.82 5.55
CA CYS A 362 -14.17 -22.32 6.92
C CYS A 362 -14.95 -21.40 7.88
N GLN A 363 -14.86 -20.08 7.69
CA GLN A 363 -15.62 -19.11 8.47
C GLN A 363 -17.13 -19.24 8.22
N ALA A 364 -17.55 -19.37 6.94
CA ALA A 364 -18.96 -19.55 6.61
C ALA A 364 -19.53 -20.87 7.16
N GLU A 365 -18.77 -21.97 7.09
CA GLU A 365 -19.14 -23.25 7.70
C GLU A 365 -19.28 -23.14 9.22
N LEU A 366 -18.36 -22.43 9.88
CA LEU A 366 -18.43 -22.17 11.32
C LEU A 366 -19.64 -21.31 11.68
N ASP A 367 -19.91 -20.25 10.92
CA ASP A 367 -21.06 -19.38 11.14
C ASP A 367 -22.39 -20.14 10.98
N ASP A 368 -22.49 -21.04 10.00
CA ASP A 368 -23.65 -21.91 9.80
C ASP A 368 -23.85 -22.88 10.98
N VAL A 369 -22.77 -23.51 11.45
CA VAL A 369 -22.80 -24.39 12.64
C VAL A 369 -23.23 -23.63 13.90
N LEU A 370 -22.74 -22.41 14.09
CA LEU A 370 -23.06 -21.59 15.26
C LEU A 370 -24.47 -20.97 15.20
N ALA A 371 -24.97 -20.67 13.99
CA ALA A 371 -26.32 -20.13 13.77
C ALA A 371 -27.40 -21.22 13.73
N GLY A 372 -27.01 -22.47 13.42
CA GLY A 372 -27.93 -23.58 13.21
C GLY A 372 -28.64 -24.05 14.48
N PRO A 373 -29.88 -24.57 14.36
CA PRO A 373 -30.57 -25.22 15.47
C PRO A 373 -29.92 -26.57 15.85
N CYS A 374 -28.95 -27.04 15.06
CA CYS A 374 -28.29 -28.33 15.21
C CYS A 374 -27.74 -28.56 16.62
N LEU A 375 -27.17 -27.53 17.25
CA LEU A 375 -26.68 -27.62 18.62
C LEU A 375 -27.84 -27.74 19.63
N GLN A 376 -28.91 -26.97 19.43
CA GLN A 376 -30.09 -27.03 20.31
C GLN A 376 -30.84 -28.35 20.18
N GLU A 377 -30.88 -28.92 18.98
CA GLU A 377 -31.46 -30.24 18.70
C GLU A 377 -30.61 -31.36 19.29
N ALA A 378 -29.28 -31.31 19.10
CA ALA A 378 -28.36 -32.29 19.69
C ALA A 378 -28.41 -32.32 21.23
N LEU A 379 -28.75 -31.20 21.86
CA LEU A 379 -28.81 -31.06 23.33
C LEU A 379 -30.24 -31.22 23.91
N ARG A 380 -31.29 -31.29 23.10
CA ARG A 380 -32.70 -31.15 23.54
C ARG A 380 -33.13 -32.16 24.60
N ASP A 381 -32.68 -33.41 24.46
CA ASP A 381 -33.09 -34.54 25.29
C ASP A 381 -31.91 -35.22 25.99
N LEU A 382 -30.79 -34.51 26.14
CA LEU A 382 -29.59 -35.06 26.78
C LEU A 382 -29.83 -35.24 28.30
N PRO A 383 -29.77 -36.46 28.85
CA PRO A 383 -29.97 -36.67 30.27
C PRO A 383 -28.83 -36.06 31.08
N ILE A 384 -29.11 -35.69 32.33
CA ILE A 384 -28.13 -35.01 33.20
C ILE A 384 -26.84 -35.82 33.38
N SER A 385 -26.91 -37.15 33.37
CA SER A 385 -25.74 -38.03 33.45
C SER A 385 -24.83 -37.89 32.22
N GLU A 386 -25.39 -37.85 31.02
CA GLU A 386 -24.65 -37.66 29.77
C GLU A 386 -24.16 -36.21 29.64
N LEU A 387 -24.93 -35.24 30.13
CA LEU A 387 -24.49 -33.84 30.21
C LEU A 387 -23.29 -33.70 31.15
N SER A 388 -23.27 -34.43 32.27
CA SER A 388 -22.12 -34.46 33.17
C SER A 388 -20.89 -34.98 32.44
N TYR A 389 -21.02 -36.05 31.65
CA TYR A 389 -19.91 -36.60 30.87
C TYR A 389 -19.46 -35.68 29.72
N LEU A 390 -20.40 -34.98 29.07
CA LEU A 390 -20.08 -34.02 28.00
C LEU A 390 -19.29 -32.81 28.53
N LEU A 391 -19.69 -32.27 29.69
CA LEU A 391 -19.10 -31.07 30.26
C LEU A 391 -17.86 -31.38 31.10
N PHE A 392 -17.90 -32.48 31.84
CA PHE A 392 -16.91 -32.89 32.82
C PHE A 392 -16.44 -34.30 32.53
N SER A 393 -15.24 -34.63 32.96
CA SER A 393 -14.72 -35.99 33.07
C SER A 393 -13.31 -35.78 33.57
N CYS A 394 -12.97 -36.15 34.81
CA CYS A 394 -11.58 -36.03 35.22
C CYS A 394 -10.73 -37.11 34.53
N ASP A 395 -9.42 -36.92 34.50
CA ASP A 395 -8.50 -37.85 33.84
C ASP A 395 -8.71 -39.31 34.28
N ALA A 396 -8.86 -39.54 35.59
CA ALA A 396 -9.11 -40.87 36.15
C ALA A 396 -10.45 -41.48 35.70
N GLU A 397 -11.51 -40.69 35.59
CA GLU A 397 -12.83 -41.17 35.13
C GLU A 397 -12.79 -41.52 33.64
N GLU A 398 -12.06 -40.76 32.83
CA GLU A 398 -11.91 -41.04 31.40
C GLU A 398 -11.05 -42.29 31.15
N LEU A 399 -9.97 -42.43 31.92
CA LEU A 399 -9.11 -43.62 31.86
C LEU A 399 -9.85 -44.88 32.28
N ASP A 400 -10.67 -44.82 33.33
CA ASP A 400 -11.50 -45.95 33.76
C ASP A 400 -12.49 -46.37 32.66
N ARG A 401 -13.20 -45.39 32.07
CA ARG A 401 -14.18 -45.63 30.99
C ARG A 401 -13.55 -46.10 29.67
N SER A 402 -12.31 -45.72 29.41
CA SER A 402 -11.60 -46.04 28.16
C SER A 402 -10.61 -47.18 28.28
N GLU A 403 -10.56 -47.87 29.43
CA GLU A 403 -9.57 -48.92 29.72
C GLU A 403 -8.13 -48.42 29.53
N GLY A 404 -7.88 -47.16 29.91
CA GLY A 404 -6.59 -46.49 29.80
C GLY A 404 -6.24 -45.93 28.42
N ALA A 405 -7.14 -46.00 27.44
CA ALA A 405 -6.86 -45.56 26.07
C ALA A 405 -6.91 -44.03 25.88
N ARG A 406 -7.67 -43.31 26.72
CA ARG A 406 -7.89 -41.86 26.61
C ARG A 406 -7.88 -41.20 27.99
N GLY A 407 -7.23 -40.05 28.09
CA GLY A 407 -7.16 -39.22 29.29
C GLY A 407 -7.38 -37.75 28.96
N ALA A 408 -7.03 -36.87 29.89
CA ALA A 408 -7.10 -35.44 29.70
C ALA A 408 -6.14 -35.00 28.58
N TYR A 409 -6.62 -34.12 27.69
CA TYR A 409 -5.78 -33.57 26.63
C TYR A 409 -4.69 -32.69 27.24
N ASP A 410 -3.44 -32.97 26.87
CA ASP A 410 -2.27 -32.19 27.28
C ASP A 410 -2.02 -31.07 26.27
N VAL A 411 -2.25 -29.84 26.70
CA VAL A 411 -1.97 -28.65 25.88
C VAL A 411 -0.50 -28.31 26.03
N GLU A 412 0.26 -28.39 24.93
CA GLU A 412 1.69 -28.09 24.92
C GLU A 412 1.99 -26.72 25.55
N GLY A 413 2.89 -26.71 26.54
CA GLY A 413 3.27 -25.50 27.29
C GLY A 413 2.32 -25.08 28.42
N HIS A 414 1.12 -25.66 28.52
CA HIS A 414 0.16 -25.43 29.61
C HIS A 414 0.04 -26.63 30.55
N GLY A 415 0.06 -27.84 30.00
CA GLY A 415 -0.21 -29.08 30.74
C GLY A 415 -1.63 -29.61 30.51
N PRO A 416 -1.97 -30.74 31.17
CA PRO A 416 -3.26 -31.41 31.01
C PRO A 416 -4.44 -30.55 31.47
N LEU A 417 -5.53 -30.63 30.73
CA LEU A 417 -6.79 -29.99 31.11
C LEU A 417 -7.37 -30.64 32.37
N VAL A 418 -8.05 -29.84 33.20
CA VAL A 418 -8.69 -30.32 34.43
C VAL A 418 -9.81 -31.33 34.14
N TYR A 419 -10.53 -31.11 33.03
CA TYR A 419 -11.57 -32.00 32.54
C TYR A 419 -11.33 -32.36 31.08
N CYS A 420 -11.64 -33.61 30.71
CA CYS A 420 -11.65 -34.09 29.32
C CYS A 420 -12.87 -33.55 28.55
N GLY A 421 -13.97 -33.26 29.26
CA GLY A 421 -15.17 -32.64 28.70
C GLY A 421 -15.02 -31.14 28.40
N LEU A 422 -16.07 -30.52 27.85
CA LEU A 422 -16.04 -29.15 27.31
C LEU A 422 -15.63 -28.08 28.33
N LEU A 423 -15.81 -28.29 29.64
CA LEU A 423 -15.38 -27.31 30.65
C LEU A 423 -13.87 -27.20 30.79
N GLY A 424 -13.11 -28.23 30.42
CA GLY A 424 -11.64 -28.17 30.38
C GLY A 424 -11.18 -27.07 29.41
N PRO A 425 -11.48 -27.19 28.10
CA PRO A 425 -11.17 -26.16 27.13
C PRO A 425 -11.81 -24.80 27.45
N CYS A 426 -13.08 -24.77 27.89
CA CYS A 426 -13.75 -23.51 28.24
C CYS A 426 -13.01 -22.76 29.35
N ALA A 427 -12.52 -23.43 30.39
CA ALA A 427 -11.80 -22.79 31.49
C ALA A 427 -10.49 -22.14 31.00
N VAL A 428 -9.74 -22.83 30.14
CA VAL A 428 -8.50 -22.31 29.55
C VAL A 428 -8.79 -21.16 28.60
N LEU A 429 -9.80 -21.27 27.74
CA LEU A 429 -10.22 -20.20 26.83
C LEU A 429 -10.72 -18.97 27.60
N ASP A 430 -11.43 -19.15 28.71
CA ASP A 430 -11.86 -18.03 29.56
C ASP A 430 -10.72 -17.39 30.34
N ALA A 431 -9.68 -18.15 30.69
CA ALA A 431 -8.45 -17.61 31.25
C ALA A 431 -7.70 -16.79 30.20
N ALA A 432 -7.49 -17.33 28.99
CA ALA A 432 -6.84 -16.65 27.87
C ALA A 432 -7.59 -15.36 27.47
N ARG A 433 -8.92 -15.41 27.40
CA ARG A 433 -9.77 -14.24 27.14
C ARG A 433 -9.58 -13.12 28.17
N ARG A 434 -9.33 -13.47 29.43
CA ARG A 434 -9.13 -12.50 30.53
C ARG A 434 -7.70 -11.99 30.61
N GLY A 435 -6.72 -12.83 30.32
CA GLY A 435 -5.30 -12.46 30.26
C GLY A 435 -4.92 -11.67 29.01
N GLY A 436 -5.81 -11.62 28.00
CA GLY A 436 -5.46 -11.26 26.64
C GLY A 436 -4.80 -12.45 25.93
N LEU A 437 -4.92 -12.53 24.61
CA LEU A 437 -4.04 -13.39 23.82
C LEU A 437 -2.63 -12.80 23.98
N GLY A 438 -1.92 -13.24 25.03
CA GLY A 438 -0.50 -13.03 25.15
C GLY A 438 0.14 -13.74 23.98
N LEU A 439 0.40 -13.00 22.89
CA LEU A 439 1.65 -13.19 22.17
C LEU A 439 2.73 -12.91 23.22
N ALA A 440 3.08 -13.97 23.94
CA ALA A 440 4.24 -13.98 24.81
C ALA A 440 5.45 -13.61 23.94
N GLU A 441 6.21 -12.62 24.42
CA GLU A 441 7.59 -12.39 23.99
C GLU A 441 8.45 -13.64 24.19
#